data_AF-A0A126QTZ0-F1
#
_entry.id   AF-A0A126QTZ0-F1
#
_cell.length_a   1.000
_cell.length_b   1.000
_cell.length_c   1.000
_cell.angle_alpha   90.00
_cell.angle_beta   90.00
_cell.angle_gamma   90.00
#
_symmetry.space_group_name_H-M   'P 1'
#
loop_
_entity.id
_entity.type
_entity.pdbx_description
1 polymer ?
#
loop_
_entity_poly.entity_id
_entity_poly.type
_entity_poly.pdbx_seq_one_letter_code
_entity_poly.pdbx_strand_id
1 'polypeptide(L)'
;MIPDSDALDYIGGMEHGVIIAVGSGKQGKSCSLHSLVSLVWKDRPIYMLDSADFDISIFPGYRKAREPGEISVGSVVIIDDVNRSFPSRGSSKDNTLQRWLGVISHKSTVVCITTQSMADTDVAFVRSQDTVFLRKYMHEDDIRFERPEYRTDQIVANDYIDEASMMYPEVDRRSWCFFPKFNECVPIPKVPWWSYRNSHMLRDVAI
;
A
#
# COMPACT_ATOMS: atom_id res chain seq x y z
N MET A 1 16.26 -15.49 -0.94
CA MET A 1 17.15 -14.40 -0.52
C MET A 1 16.63 -13.16 -1.20
N ILE A 2 16.29 -12.11 -0.44
CA ILE A 2 15.87 -10.85 -1.06
C ILE A 2 17.17 -10.14 -1.44
N PRO A 3 17.33 -9.66 -2.69
CA PRO A 3 18.53 -8.90 -3.08
C PRO A 3 18.73 -7.68 -2.16
N ASP A 4 19.97 -7.22 -2.03
CA ASP A 4 20.23 -5.87 -1.53
C ASP A 4 19.40 -4.88 -2.36
N SER A 5 18.59 -4.05 -1.71
CA SER A 5 17.62 -3.17 -2.37
C SER A 5 17.56 -1.83 -1.64
N ASP A 6 17.89 -0.77 -2.37
CA ASP A 6 17.83 0.60 -1.86
C ASP A 6 16.39 0.96 -1.46
N ALA A 7 15.41 0.44 -2.21
CA ALA A 7 14.00 0.64 -1.89
C ALA A 7 13.63 0.04 -0.52
N LEU A 8 14.04 -1.19 -0.23
CA LEU A 8 13.73 -1.86 1.02
C LEU A 8 14.47 -1.23 2.21
N ASP A 9 15.73 -0.86 2.02
CA ASP A 9 16.53 -0.20 3.05
C ASP A 9 15.94 1.18 3.40
N TYR A 10 15.60 1.97 2.37
CA TYR A 10 14.94 3.25 2.56
C TYR A 10 13.63 3.08 3.32
N ILE A 11 12.75 2.17 2.86
CA ILE A 11 11.46 1.92 3.47
C ILE A 11 11.63 1.48 4.93
N GLY A 12 12.56 0.56 5.22
CA GLY A 12 12.84 0.13 6.58
C GLY A 12 13.25 1.28 7.51
N GLY A 13 13.98 2.26 6.99
CA GLY A 13 14.40 3.47 7.70
C GLY A 13 13.37 4.60 7.78
N MET A 14 12.20 4.51 7.12
CA MET A 14 11.21 5.59 7.13
C MET A 14 10.61 5.79 8.52
N GLU A 15 10.88 6.94 9.15
CA GLU A 15 10.23 7.32 10.40
C GLU A 15 8.75 7.65 10.21
N HIS A 16 8.43 8.40 9.15
CA HIS A 16 7.09 8.81 8.77
C HIS A 16 6.98 8.93 7.25
N GLY A 17 5.76 8.90 6.72
CA GLY A 17 5.50 9.07 5.30
C GLY A 17 4.32 8.24 4.83
N VAL A 18 4.20 8.11 3.51
CA VAL A 18 3.11 7.37 2.86
C VAL A 18 3.70 6.32 1.92
N ILE A 19 3.21 5.08 2.00
CA ILE A 19 3.47 4.04 1.00
C ILE A 19 2.18 3.76 0.24
N ILE A 20 2.23 3.87 -1.08
CA ILE A 20 1.05 3.66 -1.94
C ILE A 20 1.27 2.44 -2.80
N ALA A 21 0.55 1.35 -2.50
CA ALA A 21 0.49 0.18 -3.36
C ALA A 21 -0.62 0.35 -4.41
N VAL A 22 -0.25 0.45 -5.69
CA VAL A 22 -1.18 0.76 -6.78
C VAL A 22 -1.04 -0.22 -7.95
N GLY A 23 -2.15 -0.53 -8.62
CA GLY A 23 -2.24 -1.49 -9.72
C GLY A 23 -3.64 -2.09 -9.82
N SER A 24 -3.90 -2.88 -10.85
CA SER A 24 -5.25 -3.40 -11.09
C SER A 24 -5.74 -4.40 -10.03
N GLY A 25 -7.04 -4.70 -10.08
CA GLY A 25 -7.65 -5.74 -9.24
C GLY A 25 -6.90 -7.09 -9.32
N LYS A 26 -6.79 -7.78 -8.19
CA LYS A 26 -6.15 -9.12 -8.07
C LYS A 26 -4.65 -9.20 -8.43
N GLN A 27 -3.96 -8.07 -8.59
CA GLN A 27 -2.51 -8.01 -8.88
C GLN A 27 -1.61 -8.05 -7.63
N GLY A 28 -2.13 -8.52 -6.48
CA GLY A 28 -1.30 -8.77 -5.29
C GLY A 28 -0.91 -7.54 -4.45
N LYS A 29 -1.58 -6.38 -4.62
CA LYS A 29 -1.31 -5.14 -3.87
C LYS A 29 -1.30 -5.34 -2.34
N SER A 30 -2.42 -5.75 -1.77
CA SER A 30 -2.58 -5.91 -0.31
C SER A 30 -1.57 -6.95 0.21
N CYS A 31 -1.48 -8.10 -0.45
CA CYS A 31 -0.50 -9.13 -0.09
C CYS A 31 0.94 -8.60 -0.06
N SER A 32 1.36 -7.86 -1.10
CA SER A 32 2.71 -7.30 -1.18
C SER A 32 2.93 -6.24 -0.10
N LEU A 33 1.94 -5.38 0.16
CA LEU A 33 2.03 -4.34 1.17
C LEU A 33 2.17 -4.93 2.59
N HIS A 34 1.32 -5.88 2.96
CA HIS A 34 1.41 -6.56 4.25
C HIS A 34 2.71 -7.36 4.40
N SER A 35 3.20 -7.94 3.30
CA SER A 35 4.47 -8.67 3.29
C SER A 35 5.67 -7.74 3.44
N LEU A 36 5.65 -6.60 2.76
CA LEU A 36 6.65 -5.53 2.92
C LEU A 36 6.72 -5.06 4.37
N VAL A 37 5.56 -4.77 4.98
CA VAL A 37 5.49 -4.34 6.39
C VAL A 37 6.10 -5.39 7.32
N SER A 38 5.77 -6.67 7.13
CA SER A 38 6.33 -7.77 7.93
C SER A 38 7.83 -7.96 7.72
N LEU A 39 8.34 -7.58 6.55
CA LEU A 39 9.74 -7.69 6.19
C LEU A 39 10.58 -6.60 6.87
N VAL A 40 10.13 -5.34 6.77
CA VAL A 40 10.94 -4.16 7.11
C VAL A 40 10.62 -3.54 8.48
N TRP A 41 9.46 -3.82 9.08
CA TRP A 41 9.06 -3.25 10.36
C TRP A 41 8.55 -4.31 11.35
N LYS A 42 9.48 -5.03 11.97
CA LYS A 42 9.16 -6.07 12.95
C LYS A 42 8.73 -5.52 14.31
N ASP A 43 9.24 -4.34 14.67
CA ASP A 43 9.09 -3.77 16.01
C ASP A 43 8.08 -2.62 16.09
N ARG A 44 7.53 -2.18 14.95
CA ARG A 44 6.53 -1.10 14.92
C ARG A 44 5.14 -1.67 15.20
N PRO A 45 4.32 -1.04 16.06
CA PRO A 45 2.92 -1.40 16.17
C PRO A 45 2.22 -1.22 14.83
N ILE A 46 1.46 -2.23 14.39
CA ILE A 46 0.74 -2.18 13.12
C ILE A 46 -0.76 -2.05 13.40
N TYR A 47 -1.37 -1.04 12.79
CA TYR A 47 -2.79 -0.80 12.86
C TYR A 47 -3.42 -1.00 11.48
N MET A 48 -4.61 -1.58 11.45
CA MET A 48 -5.46 -1.61 10.27
C MET A 48 -6.65 -0.68 10.51
N LEU A 49 -6.77 0.32 9.64
CA LEU A 49 -7.86 1.27 9.65
C LEU A 49 -8.94 0.80 8.69
N ASP A 50 -10.12 0.49 9.23
CA ASP A 50 -11.34 0.33 8.44
C ASP A 50 -12.53 0.74 9.32
N SER A 51 -13.50 1.42 8.71
CA SER A 51 -14.76 1.74 9.38
C SER A 51 -15.68 0.52 9.50
N ALA A 52 -15.53 -0.46 8.61
CA ALA A 52 -16.28 -1.70 8.63
C ALA A 52 -15.88 -2.63 9.77
N ASP A 53 -16.81 -3.48 10.21
CA ASP A 53 -16.50 -4.53 11.16
C ASP A 53 -15.97 -5.79 10.48
N PHE A 54 -14.75 -6.20 10.85
CA PHE A 54 -14.06 -7.35 10.28
C PHE A 54 -13.20 -8.01 11.36
N ASP A 55 -12.97 -9.30 11.21
CA ASP A 55 -12.14 -10.07 12.14
C ASP A 55 -10.66 -9.74 11.94
N ILE A 56 -10.13 -8.85 12.79
CA ILE A 56 -8.71 -8.45 12.76
C ILE A 56 -7.76 -9.63 13.05
N SER A 57 -8.22 -10.71 13.69
CA SER A 57 -7.36 -11.84 14.07
C SER A 57 -6.79 -12.60 12.86
N ILE A 58 -7.35 -12.38 11.66
CA ILE A 58 -6.79 -12.91 10.42
C ILE A 58 -5.46 -12.26 10.04
N PHE A 59 -5.11 -11.12 10.65
CA PHE A 59 -3.84 -10.41 10.50
C PHE A 59 -3.03 -10.51 11.81
N PRO A 60 -2.15 -11.50 11.96
CA PRO A 60 -1.42 -11.72 13.21
C PRO A 60 -0.59 -10.50 13.62
N GLY A 61 -0.75 -10.04 14.86
CA GLY A 61 -0.03 -8.88 15.40
C GLY A 61 -0.62 -7.52 15.07
N TYR A 62 -1.66 -7.46 14.24
CA TYR A 62 -2.32 -6.21 13.88
C TYR A 62 -3.34 -5.80 14.94
N ARG A 63 -3.53 -4.49 15.10
CA ARG A 63 -4.59 -3.89 15.89
C ARG A 63 -5.58 -3.21 14.97
N LYS A 64 -6.86 -3.27 15.30
CA LYS A 64 -7.86 -2.47 14.60
C LYS A 64 -7.85 -1.04 15.14
N ALA A 65 -7.93 -0.06 14.25
CA ALA A 65 -8.24 1.32 14.60
C ALA A 65 -9.47 1.79 13.83
N ARG A 66 -10.29 2.65 14.43
CA ARG A 66 -11.43 3.32 13.79
C ARG A 66 -11.15 4.78 13.47
N GLU A 67 -10.26 5.39 14.25
CA GLU A 67 -9.92 6.81 14.11
C GLU A 67 -8.43 7.07 14.40
N PRO A 68 -7.86 8.18 13.87
CA PRO A 68 -6.44 8.51 14.06
C PRO A 68 -6.00 8.64 15.54
N GLY A 69 -6.94 8.92 16.45
CA GLY A 69 -6.70 9.06 17.87
C GLY A 69 -6.16 7.77 18.52
N GLU A 70 -6.59 6.62 18.04
CA GLU A 70 -6.29 5.28 18.60
C GLU A 70 -4.87 4.77 18.23
N ILE A 71 -4.21 5.45 17.29
CA ILE A 71 -2.88 5.05 16.78
C ILE A 71 -1.78 5.59 17.68
N SER A 72 -0.88 4.70 18.10
CA SER A 72 0.28 5.04 18.92
C SER A 72 1.41 5.64 18.09
N VAL A 73 2.30 6.39 18.75
CA VAL A 73 3.49 6.98 18.12
C VAL A 73 4.41 5.89 17.57
N GLY A 74 5.05 6.13 16.42
CA GLY A 74 5.97 5.19 15.79
C GLY A 74 5.28 4.02 15.07
N SER A 75 3.96 4.09 14.86
CA SER A 75 3.19 2.99 14.26
C SER A 75 3.27 2.95 12.74
N VAL A 76 2.86 1.81 12.18
CA VAL A 76 2.48 1.65 10.79
C VAL A 76 0.95 1.52 10.72
N VAL A 77 0.32 2.23 9.80
CA VAL A 77 -1.14 2.19 9.60
C VAL A 77 -1.44 1.70 8.20
N ILE A 78 -2.28 0.68 8.07
CA ILE A 78 -2.73 0.13 6.80
C ILE A 78 -4.16 0.60 6.52
N ILE A 79 -4.39 1.15 5.34
CA ILE A 79 -5.71 1.46 4.80
C ILE A 79 -5.86 0.68 3.48
N ASP A 80 -6.49 -0.49 3.55
CA ASP A 80 -6.70 -1.33 2.37
C ASP A 80 -7.92 -0.83 1.58
N ASP A 81 -7.74 -0.60 0.29
CA ASP A 81 -8.69 0.06 -0.60
C ASP A 81 -9.09 1.46 -0.09
N VAL A 82 -8.11 2.37 -0.13
CA VAL A 82 -8.21 3.73 0.41
C VAL A 82 -9.42 4.51 -0.09
N ASN A 83 -9.89 4.22 -1.31
CA ASN A 83 -11.00 4.93 -1.94
C ASN A 83 -12.34 4.65 -1.24
N ARG A 84 -12.45 3.58 -0.44
CA ARG A 84 -13.62 3.33 0.42
C ARG A 84 -13.73 4.34 1.55
N SER A 85 -12.59 4.79 2.09
CA SER A 85 -12.54 5.74 3.20
C SER A 85 -12.28 7.17 2.75
N PHE A 86 -11.53 7.36 1.68
CA PHE A 86 -11.03 8.65 1.18
C PHE A 86 -11.14 8.77 -0.35
N PRO A 87 -12.35 8.74 -0.93
CA PRO A 87 -12.51 8.93 -2.37
C PRO A 87 -12.16 10.36 -2.79
N SER A 88 -11.52 10.54 -3.95
CA SER A 88 -11.06 11.85 -4.46
C SER A 88 -12.15 12.93 -4.52
N ARG A 89 -13.41 12.55 -4.76
CA ARG A 89 -14.56 13.47 -4.85
C ARG A 89 -15.28 13.72 -3.51
N GLY A 90 -15.00 12.92 -2.49
CA GLY A 90 -15.66 13.01 -1.18
C GLY A 90 -14.77 13.57 -0.07
N SER A 91 -13.46 13.44 -0.21
CA SER A 91 -12.46 13.79 0.80
C SER A 91 -12.40 15.27 1.16
N SER A 92 -12.93 16.17 0.32
CA SER A 92 -13.02 17.61 0.60
C SER A 92 -14.20 18.00 1.51
N LYS A 93 -15.13 17.08 1.79
CA LYS A 93 -16.35 17.37 2.56
C LYS A 93 -16.16 17.29 4.08
N ASP A 94 -15.08 16.66 4.54
CA ASP A 94 -14.75 16.53 5.95
C ASP A 94 -13.22 16.62 6.16
N ASN A 95 -12.79 17.10 7.32
CA ASN A 95 -11.38 17.32 7.65
C ASN A 95 -10.65 16.03 8.07
N THR A 96 -11.28 14.87 7.99
CA THR A 96 -10.69 13.59 8.40
C THR A 96 -9.36 13.30 7.69
N LEU A 97 -9.26 13.51 6.37
CA LEU A 97 -7.99 13.32 5.65
C LEU A 97 -6.90 14.28 6.15
N GLN A 98 -7.26 15.54 6.42
CA GLN A 98 -6.30 16.52 6.96
C GLN A 98 -5.83 16.15 8.36
N ARG A 99 -6.71 15.59 9.21
CA ARG A 99 -6.32 15.03 10.52
C ARG A 99 -5.30 13.91 10.36
N TRP A 100 -5.48 13.04 9.37
CA TRP A 100 -4.51 11.98 9.05
C TRP A 100 -3.15 12.54 8.64
N LEU A 101 -3.12 13.52 7.75
CA LEU A 101 -1.86 14.15 7.30
C LEU A 101 -1.09 14.79 8.47
N GLY A 102 -1.79 15.37 9.45
CA GLY A 102 -1.16 15.85 10.69
C GLY A 102 -0.64 14.70 11.58
N VAL A 103 -1.37 13.59 11.66
CA VAL A 103 -0.93 12.43 12.47
C VAL A 103 0.34 11.79 11.91
N ILE A 104 0.48 11.70 10.58
CA ILE A 104 1.66 11.12 9.92
C ILE A 104 2.95 11.75 10.44
N SER A 105 3.05 13.08 10.39
CA SER A 105 4.26 13.79 10.81
C SER A 105 4.41 13.87 12.34
N HIS A 106 3.35 14.20 13.07
CA HIS A 106 3.44 14.44 14.52
C HIS A 106 3.60 13.18 15.36
N LYS A 107 3.12 12.02 14.89
CA LYS A 107 3.23 10.74 15.60
C LYS A 107 4.30 9.82 15.02
N SER A 108 5.17 10.30 14.12
CA SER A 108 6.15 9.45 13.40
C SER A 108 5.49 8.19 12.83
N THR A 109 4.39 8.37 12.09
CA THR A 109 3.57 7.26 11.58
C THR A 109 3.84 7.07 10.10
N VAL A 110 4.03 5.83 9.66
CA VAL A 110 3.99 5.50 8.23
C VAL A 110 2.60 4.99 7.87
N VAL A 111 1.96 5.63 6.90
CA VAL A 111 0.64 5.24 6.40
C VAL A 111 0.81 4.49 5.09
N CYS A 112 0.44 3.21 5.07
CA CYS A 112 0.44 2.40 3.88
C CYS A 112 -0.98 2.25 3.35
N ILE A 113 -1.19 2.58 2.09
CA ILE A 113 -2.50 2.50 1.45
C ILE A 113 -2.44 1.60 0.23
N THR A 114 -3.54 0.92 -0.06
CA THR A 114 -3.73 0.28 -1.38
C THR A 114 -4.78 1.04 -2.17
N THR A 115 -4.58 1.15 -3.48
CA THR A 115 -5.55 1.72 -4.41
C THR A 115 -5.50 1.00 -5.75
N GLN A 116 -6.60 1.02 -6.49
CA GLN A 116 -6.62 0.49 -7.85
C GLN A 116 -6.12 1.52 -8.88
N SER A 117 -6.29 2.80 -8.59
CA SER A 117 -5.96 3.91 -9.49
C SER A 117 -5.71 5.17 -8.68
N MET A 118 -4.68 5.94 -9.06
CA MET A 118 -4.43 7.25 -8.48
C MET A 118 -5.44 8.30 -8.94
N ALA A 119 -6.20 8.06 -10.01
CA ALA A 119 -7.30 8.93 -10.43
C ALA A 119 -8.39 9.05 -9.35
N ASP A 120 -8.64 7.96 -8.63
CA ASP A 120 -9.67 7.89 -7.59
C ASP A 120 -9.16 8.25 -6.20
N THR A 121 -7.84 8.28 -6.01
CA THR A 121 -7.21 8.60 -4.73
C THR A 121 -6.99 10.11 -4.56
N ASP A 122 -7.20 10.61 -3.34
CA ASP A 122 -6.96 12.01 -3.03
C ASP A 122 -5.46 12.36 -3.12
N VAL A 123 -5.16 13.45 -3.83
CA VAL A 123 -3.78 13.91 -4.09
C VAL A 123 -3.07 14.41 -2.83
N ALA A 124 -3.82 14.71 -1.75
CA ALA A 124 -3.27 15.18 -0.50
C ALA A 124 -2.38 14.13 0.19
N PHE A 125 -2.59 12.84 -0.08
CA PHE A 125 -1.67 11.77 0.35
C PHE A 125 -0.26 11.91 -0.23
N VAL A 126 -0.11 12.58 -1.38
CA VAL A 126 1.15 12.69 -2.10
C VAL A 126 1.81 14.05 -1.90
N ARG A 127 1.03 15.15 -1.92
CA ARG A 127 1.57 16.53 -2.03
C ARG A 127 2.40 17.01 -0.85
N SER A 128 2.27 16.42 0.33
CA SER A 128 2.87 16.98 1.55
C SER A 128 3.55 15.92 2.42
N GLN A 129 3.82 14.74 1.87
CA GLN A 129 4.37 13.61 2.59
C GLN A 129 5.52 12.99 1.79
N ASP A 130 6.53 12.45 2.47
CA ASP A 130 7.48 11.56 1.82
C ASP A 130 6.74 10.31 1.35
N THR A 131 6.58 10.20 0.03
CA THR A 131 5.70 9.21 -0.59
C THR A 131 6.54 8.22 -1.39
N VAL A 132 6.35 6.92 -1.11
CA VAL A 132 6.94 5.83 -1.87
C VAL A 132 5.83 5.07 -2.59
N PHE A 133 5.95 4.97 -3.92
CA PHE A 133 5.04 4.16 -4.73
C PHE A 133 5.56 2.73 -4.83
N LEU A 134 4.71 1.78 -4.46
CA LEU A 134 4.84 0.37 -4.74
C LEU A 134 3.92 0.05 -5.92
N ARG A 135 4.48 0.02 -7.13
CA ARG A 135 3.73 -0.25 -8.35
C ARG A 135 3.58 -1.76 -8.54
N LYS A 136 2.33 -2.19 -8.69
CA LYS A 136 1.95 -3.50 -9.18
C LYS A 136 1.55 -3.39 -10.64
N TYR A 137 1.46 -4.53 -11.29
CA TYR A 137 0.95 -4.59 -12.66
C TYR A 137 -0.42 -3.92 -12.78
N MET A 138 -0.63 -3.19 -13.86
CA MET A 138 -1.91 -2.53 -14.17
C MET A 138 -2.31 -2.84 -15.62
N HIS A 139 -3.56 -3.24 -15.84
CA HIS A 139 -4.10 -3.49 -17.17
C HIS A 139 -4.10 -2.20 -18.00
N GLU A 140 -3.91 -2.33 -19.31
CA GLU A 140 -3.85 -1.17 -20.22
C GLU A 140 -5.08 -0.27 -20.14
N ASP A 141 -6.27 -0.87 -20.00
CA ASP A 141 -7.51 -0.10 -19.87
C ASP A 141 -7.54 0.73 -18.58
N ASP A 142 -7.03 0.21 -17.46
CA ASP A 142 -6.92 0.96 -16.21
C ASP A 142 -5.91 2.12 -16.34
N ILE A 143 -4.78 1.89 -17.03
CA ILE A 143 -3.76 2.93 -17.29
C ILE A 143 -4.34 4.10 -18.09
N ARG A 144 -5.26 3.84 -19.04
CA ARG A 144 -5.89 4.91 -19.84
C ARG A 144 -6.71 5.88 -19.00
N PHE A 145 -7.28 5.43 -17.89
CA PHE A 145 -8.06 6.25 -16.96
C PHE A 145 -7.23 6.83 -15.81
N GLU A 146 -5.96 6.45 -15.71
CA GLU A 146 -5.05 6.98 -14.70
C GLU A 146 -4.77 8.47 -14.91
N ARG A 147 -4.32 9.20 -13.88
CA ARG A 147 -3.91 10.59 -14.03
C ARG A 147 -2.65 10.71 -14.90
N PRO A 148 -2.55 11.74 -15.78
CA PRO A 148 -1.42 11.89 -16.70
C PRO A 148 -0.04 11.79 -16.02
N GLU A 149 0.12 12.37 -14.84
CA GLU A 149 1.36 12.37 -14.07
C GLU A 149 1.81 10.98 -13.58
N TYR A 150 0.92 9.99 -13.53
CA TYR A 150 1.24 8.64 -13.06
C TYR A 150 1.26 7.58 -14.18
N ARG A 151 0.81 7.92 -15.39
CA ARG A 151 0.71 6.98 -16.51
C ARG A 151 2.06 6.42 -16.93
N THR A 152 3.04 7.30 -17.16
CA THR A 152 4.36 6.90 -17.63
C THR A 152 5.04 5.95 -16.65
N ASP A 153 5.04 6.30 -15.36
CA ASP A 153 5.60 5.44 -14.31
C ASP A 153 4.93 4.08 -14.24
N GLN A 154 3.62 4.01 -14.50
CA GLN A 154 2.86 2.76 -14.48
C GLN A 154 3.16 1.88 -15.70
N ILE A 155 3.39 2.47 -16.87
CA ILE A 155 3.83 1.75 -18.08
C ILE A 155 5.21 1.16 -17.82
N VAL A 156 6.16 1.98 -17.35
CA VAL A 156 7.51 1.53 -16.98
C VAL A 156 7.44 0.42 -15.94
N ALA A 157 6.58 0.56 -14.92
CA ALA A 157 6.40 -0.49 -13.92
C ALA A 157 5.96 -1.83 -14.52
N ASN A 158 5.04 -1.83 -15.49
CA ASN A 158 4.63 -3.05 -16.16
C ASN A 158 5.79 -3.70 -16.92
N ASP A 159 6.58 -2.91 -17.65
CA ASP A 159 7.73 -3.41 -18.41
C ASP A 159 8.76 -4.08 -17.49
N TYR A 160 9.12 -3.42 -16.38
CA TYR A 160 10.05 -3.98 -15.39
C TYR A 160 9.51 -5.26 -14.73
N ILE A 161 8.21 -5.29 -14.41
CA ILE A 161 7.58 -6.48 -13.82
C ILE A 161 7.55 -7.64 -14.81
N ASP A 162 7.30 -7.37 -16.09
CA ASP A 162 7.25 -8.39 -17.13
C ASP A 162 8.64 -8.95 -17.43
N GLU A 163 9.65 -8.09 -17.54
CA GLU A 163 11.04 -8.49 -17.69
C GLU A 163 11.50 -9.35 -16.50
N ALA A 164 11.25 -8.90 -15.26
CA ALA A 164 11.61 -9.66 -14.06
C ALA A 164 10.88 -11.01 -13.98
N SER A 165 9.60 -11.06 -14.35
CA SER A 165 8.82 -12.30 -14.36
C SER A 165 9.30 -13.29 -15.44
N MET A 166 9.85 -12.79 -16.57
CA MET A 166 10.46 -13.64 -17.59
C MET A 166 11.83 -14.16 -17.17
N MET A 167 12.64 -13.34 -16.49
CA MET A 167 13.96 -13.73 -16.00
C MET A 167 13.90 -14.74 -14.84
N TYR A 168 12.86 -14.65 -14.00
CA TYR A 168 12.70 -15.46 -12.79
C TYR A 168 11.30 -16.12 -12.75
N PRO A 169 11.01 -17.07 -13.65
CA PRO A 169 9.68 -17.66 -13.82
C PRO A 169 9.20 -18.48 -12.62
N GLU A 170 10.08 -18.86 -11.70
CA GLU A 170 9.76 -19.54 -10.45
C GLU A 170 9.13 -18.62 -9.39
N VAL A 171 9.25 -17.29 -9.55
CA VAL A 171 8.65 -16.29 -8.67
C VAL A 171 7.27 -15.89 -9.20
N ASP A 172 6.23 -15.98 -8.37
CA ASP A 172 4.87 -15.54 -8.77
C ASP A 172 4.91 -14.08 -9.22
N ARG A 173 4.38 -13.80 -10.42
CA ARG A 173 4.32 -12.44 -11.00
C ARG A 173 3.75 -11.40 -10.01
N ARG A 174 2.80 -11.81 -9.18
CA ARG A 174 2.15 -10.93 -8.18
C ARG A 174 3.04 -10.60 -6.99
N SER A 175 4.22 -11.18 -6.85
CA SER A 175 5.22 -10.78 -5.86
C SER A 175 6.09 -9.61 -6.33
N TRP A 176 6.26 -9.41 -7.65
CA TRP A 176 7.09 -8.34 -8.18
C TRP A 176 6.49 -6.96 -7.94
N CYS A 177 7.28 -6.07 -7.36
CA CYS A 177 6.91 -4.71 -7.03
C CYS A 177 7.95 -3.77 -7.64
N PHE A 178 7.51 -2.82 -8.46
CA PHE A 178 8.38 -1.78 -8.97
C PHE A 178 8.30 -0.54 -8.10
N PHE A 179 9.45 0.04 -7.76
CA PHE A 179 9.56 1.24 -6.95
C PHE A 179 10.20 2.38 -7.78
N PRO A 180 9.39 3.26 -8.40
CA PRO A 180 9.90 4.28 -9.32
C PRO A 180 10.97 5.21 -8.72
N LYS A 181 10.85 5.53 -7.42
CA LYS A 181 11.81 6.39 -6.70
C LYS A 181 13.24 5.84 -6.71
N PHE A 182 13.39 4.52 -6.80
CA PHE A 182 14.68 3.81 -6.78
C PHE A 182 15.01 3.17 -8.11
N ASN A 183 14.05 3.16 -9.06
CA ASN A 183 14.16 2.42 -10.31
C ASN A 183 14.47 0.93 -10.10
N GLU A 184 13.87 0.32 -9.08
CA GLU A 184 14.09 -1.07 -8.70
C GLU A 184 12.82 -1.91 -8.86
N CYS A 185 12.96 -3.14 -9.37
CA CYS A 185 11.92 -4.15 -9.33
C CYS A 185 12.30 -5.27 -8.37
N VAL A 186 11.56 -5.41 -7.28
CA VAL A 186 11.91 -6.29 -6.16
C VAL A 186 10.79 -7.30 -5.92
N PRO A 187 11.10 -8.60 -5.78
CA PRO A 187 10.09 -9.58 -5.43
C PRO A 187 9.84 -9.52 -3.92
N ILE A 188 8.63 -9.13 -3.54
CA ILE A 188 8.20 -9.16 -2.13
C ILE A 188 7.57 -10.53 -1.84
N PRO A 189 8.24 -11.39 -1.04
CA PRO A 189 7.75 -12.74 -0.80
C PRO A 189 6.47 -12.68 0.05
N LYS A 190 5.48 -13.49 -0.33
CA LYS A 190 4.23 -13.61 0.42
C LYS A 190 4.52 -14.12 1.84
N VAL A 191 4.00 -13.41 2.85
CA VAL A 191 4.06 -13.86 4.25
C VAL A 191 3.30 -15.18 4.47
N PRO A 192 3.80 -16.08 5.35
CA PRO A 192 3.21 -17.42 5.51
C PRO A 192 1.76 -17.45 5.95
N TRP A 193 1.32 -16.45 6.72
CA TRP A 193 -0.04 -16.34 7.22
C TRP A 193 -1.03 -15.77 6.18
N TRP A 194 -0.54 -15.23 5.05
CA TRP A 194 -1.43 -14.68 4.02
C TRP A 194 -2.19 -15.79 3.31
N SER A 195 -3.52 -15.69 3.36
CA SER A 195 -4.45 -16.67 2.83
C SER A 195 -5.56 -16.03 1.99
N TYR A 196 -6.41 -16.87 1.41
CA TYR A 196 -7.63 -16.42 0.73
C TYR A 196 -8.55 -15.60 1.63
N ARG A 197 -8.56 -15.89 2.95
CA ARG A 197 -9.37 -15.18 3.94
C ARG A 197 -8.94 -13.71 4.05
N ASN A 198 -7.63 -13.44 4.07
CA ASN A 198 -7.08 -12.08 4.11
C ASN A 198 -7.49 -11.28 2.87
N SER A 199 -7.35 -11.88 1.68
CA SER A 199 -7.70 -11.21 0.41
C SER A 199 -9.20 -10.92 0.24
N HIS A 200 -10.03 -11.45 1.15
CA HIS A 200 -11.49 -11.36 1.09
C HIS A 200 -12.10 -10.92 2.42
N MET A 201 -11.33 -10.25 3.27
CA MET A 201 -11.78 -9.84 4.61
C MET A 201 -13.07 -9.00 4.59
N LEU A 202 -13.35 -8.34 3.45
CA LEU A 202 -14.51 -7.45 3.25
C LEU A 202 -15.71 -8.13 2.59
N ARG A 203 -15.63 -9.41 2.20
CA ARG A 203 -16.74 -10.08 1.50
C ARG A 203 -17.99 -10.26 2.37
N ASP A 204 -17.77 -10.49 3.65
CA ASP A 204 -18.83 -10.83 4.61
C ASP A 204 -19.20 -9.63 5.52
N VAL A 205 -18.71 -8.44 5.19
CA VAL A 205 -18.98 -7.21 5.94
C VAL A 205 -20.40 -6.74 5.63
N ALA A 206 -21.20 -6.50 6.67
CA ALA A 206 -22.51 -5.85 6.54
C ALA A 206 -22.33 -4.39 6.11
N ILE A 207 -23.00 -4.00 5.02
CA ILE A 207 -23.06 -2.61 4.51
C ILE A 207 -24.24 -1.89 5.16
#